data_AF-A0A447THV0-F1
#
_entry.id   AF-A0A447THV0-F1
#
_cell.length_a   1.000
_cell.length_b   1.000
_cell.length_c   1.000
_cell.angle_alpha   90.00
_cell.angle_beta   90.00
_cell.angle_gamma   90.00
#
_symmetry.space_group_name_H-M   'P 1'
#
loop_
_entity.id
_entity.type
_entity.pdbx_description
1 polymer ?
#
loop_
_entity_poly.entity_id
_entity_poly.type
_entity_poly.pdbx_seq_one_letter_code
_entity_poly.pdbx_strand_id
1 'polypeptide(L)'
;MPDADALALELKASWVEADGLDTNRYITTVGEIPVFDTRDPQKWVQTGSRQALLALVGLHVVGSAAGHPEMIWATFEHDSNSPNGAYSYINAQGATVAVPQEVPKGMLFSANGATGPFNVQHMYVDPDASPLTVRASSGQTVSPSDTLRTFPWGVSAALPIQPAQSAAQANSEVISINNSVRSLLKQGDTRRNYLLIGATWTNGGNDPYNPFQAAGGNNQPNHVGGNALANSTMETYVTLGNKLYNCFSCHNAGKATDTNAKATVGVSHIYESIKPFTDPS
;
A
#
# COMPACT_ATOMS: atom_id res chain seq x y z
N MET A 1 -28.52 -12.92 3.72
CA MET A 1 -27.65 -12.94 4.92
C MET A 1 -27.27 -11.50 5.25
N PRO A 2 -27.20 -11.09 6.52
CA PRO A 2 -26.59 -9.82 6.91
C PRO A 2 -25.15 -9.73 6.38
N ASP A 3 -24.67 -8.53 6.03
CA ASP A 3 -23.30 -8.32 5.52
C ASP A 3 -22.22 -8.81 6.50
N ALA A 4 -22.55 -8.85 7.80
CA ALA A 4 -21.70 -9.41 8.86
C ALA A 4 -21.45 -10.93 8.73
N ASP A 5 -22.30 -11.65 7.99
CA ASP A 5 -22.21 -13.10 7.75
C ASP A 5 -21.67 -13.44 6.34
N ALA A 6 -21.63 -12.45 5.44
CA ALA A 6 -21.01 -12.58 4.14
C ALA A 6 -19.53 -12.20 4.23
N LEU A 7 -18.64 -13.20 4.39
CA LEU A 7 -17.21 -12.97 4.22
C LEU A 7 -16.94 -12.74 2.73
N ALA A 8 -16.84 -11.49 2.35
CA ALA A 8 -16.34 -11.11 1.05
C ALA A 8 -15.05 -10.29 1.24
N LEU A 9 -14.06 -10.64 0.43
CA LEU A 9 -12.71 -10.11 0.49
C LEU A 9 -12.32 -9.64 -0.90
N GLU A 10 -11.72 -8.46 -0.96
CA GLU A 10 -10.99 -7.99 -2.13
C GLU A 10 -9.49 -8.01 -1.84
N LEU A 11 -8.73 -8.56 -2.78
CA LEU A 11 -7.29 -8.71 -2.68
C LEU A 11 -6.63 -8.03 -3.88
N LYS A 12 -5.61 -7.22 -3.63
CA LYS A 12 -4.72 -6.69 -4.68
C LYS A 12 -3.28 -7.01 -4.30
N ALA A 13 -2.55 -7.68 -5.18
CA ALA A 13 -1.21 -8.15 -4.90
C ALA A 13 -0.19 -7.54 -5.87
N SER A 14 0.97 -7.15 -5.35
CA SER A 14 2.12 -6.72 -6.13
C SER A 14 3.21 -7.79 -6.08
N TRP A 15 3.82 -8.04 -7.23
CA TRP A 15 4.77 -9.13 -7.43
C TRP A 15 5.99 -8.61 -8.19
N VAL A 16 7.15 -9.21 -7.89
CA VAL A 16 8.37 -9.06 -8.70
C VAL A 16 8.76 -10.41 -9.27
N GLU A 17 9.56 -10.41 -10.33
CA GLU A 17 10.23 -11.64 -10.76
C GLU A 17 11.17 -12.12 -9.64
N ALA A 18 11.13 -13.42 -9.36
CA ALA A 18 11.86 -14.03 -8.25
C ALA A 18 13.34 -14.30 -8.57
N ASP A 19 13.78 -14.05 -9.80
CA ASP A 19 15.17 -14.25 -10.20
C ASP A 19 16.12 -13.36 -9.37
N GLY A 20 17.20 -13.96 -8.88
CA GLY A 20 18.13 -13.31 -7.95
C GLY A 20 17.66 -13.17 -6.50
N LEU A 21 16.44 -13.61 -6.14
CA LEU A 21 15.93 -13.56 -4.76
C LEU A 21 16.11 -14.91 -4.02
N ASP A 22 16.25 -14.85 -2.69
CA ASP A 22 16.11 -16.04 -1.84
C ASP A 22 14.61 -16.40 -1.72
N THR A 23 14.14 -17.26 -2.63
CA THR A 23 12.74 -17.64 -2.74
C THR A 23 12.16 -18.28 -1.48
N ASN A 24 12.99 -18.83 -0.57
CA ASN A 24 12.52 -19.35 0.72
C ASN A 24 11.98 -18.26 1.65
N ARG A 25 12.21 -16.98 1.33
CA ARG A 25 11.64 -15.87 2.09
C ARG A 25 10.29 -15.41 1.58
N TYR A 26 9.89 -15.77 0.37
CA TYR A 26 8.74 -15.21 -0.30
C TYR A 26 7.61 -16.23 -0.44
N ILE A 27 6.38 -15.73 -0.44
CA ILE A 27 5.27 -16.45 -1.07
C ILE A 27 5.47 -16.33 -2.57
N THR A 28 5.48 -17.46 -3.27
CA THR A 28 5.77 -17.50 -4.71
C THR A 28 4.62 -18.09 -5.52
N THR A 29 4.52 -17.67 -6.78
CA THR A 29 3.60 -18.23 -7.77
C THR A 29 4.20 -18.13 -9.16
N VAL A 30 3.74 -18.93 -10.12
CA VAL A 30 4.09 -18.73 -11.53
C VAL A 30 3.05 -17.81 -12.17
N GLY A 31 3.50 -16.85 -12.96
CA GLY A 31 2.63 -15.93 -13.69
C GLY A 31 3.23 -15.48 -15.02
N GLU A 32 2.37 -15.05 -15.93
CA GLU A 32 2.78 -14.47 -17.21
C GLU A 32 3.13 -12.98 -17.01
N ILE A 33 4.33 -12.58 -17.45
CA ILE A 33 4.81 -11.20 -17.41
C ILE A 33 5.18 -10.68 -18.80
N PRO A 34 5.03 -9.36 -19.06
CA PRO A 34 5.42 -8.77 -20.34
C PRO A 34 6.93 -8.82 -20.54
N VAL A 35 7.34 -9.00 -21.79
CA VAL A 35 8.72 -8.79 -22.26
C VAL A 35 8.75 -7.48 -23.03
N PHE A 36 9.72 -6.62 -22.74
CA PHE A 36 9.85 -5.31 -23.36
C PHE A 36 11.11 -5.22 -24.24
N ASP A 37 11.00 -4.46 -25.34
CA ASP A 37 12.16 -3.90 -26.03
C ASP A 37 12.69 -2.70 -25.23
N THR A 38 13.90 -2.85 -24.67
CA THR A 38 14.51 -1.87 -23.77
C THR A 38 15.58 -0.99 -24.44
N ARG A 39 15.72 -1.07 -25.77
CA ARG A 39 16.75 -0.34 -26.53
C ARG A 39 16.62 1.18 -26.45
N ASP A 40 15.39 1.68 -26.33
CA ASP A 40 15.11 3.11 -26.15
C ASP A 40 14.97 3.42 -24.65
N PRO A 41 15.91 4.15 -24.03
CA PRO A 41 15.87 4.46 -22.60
C PRO A 41 14.72 5.42 -22.22
N GLN A 42 14.02 6.01 -23.19
CA GLN A 42 12.86 6.84 -22.94
C GLN A 42 11.54 6.06 -23.03
N LYS A 43 11.57 4.86 -23.61
CA LYS A 43 10.35 4.14 -23.96
C LYS A 43 10.63 2.64 -24.13
N TRP A 44 9.99 1.83 -23.30
CA TRP A 44 10.02 0.39 -23.43
C TRP A 44 8.68 -0.10 -23.98
N VAL A 45 8.73 -0.82 -25.10
CA VAL A 45 7.52 -1.28 -25.81
C VAL A 45 7.41 -2.79 -25.65
N GLN A 46 6.25 -3.30 -25.24
CA GLN A 46 6.04 -4.73 -25.09
C GLN A 46 6.20 -5.44 -26.44
N THR A 47 7.01 -6.50 -26.45
CA THR A 47 7.27 -7.36 -27.63
C THR A 47 6.68 -8.76 -27.49
N GLY A 48 6.28 -9.14 -26.28
CA GLY A 48 5.65 -10.43 -26.00
C GLY A 48 5.37 -10.61 -24.52
N SER A 49 5.21 -11.87 -24.12
CA SER A 49 5.08 -12.27 -22.71
C SER A 49 5.80 -13.59 -22.48
N ARG A 50 6.09 -13.88 -21.21
CA ARG A 50 6.70 -15.15 -20.78
C ARG A 50 6.21 -15.54 -19.40
N GLN A 51 6.25 -16.83 -19.10
CA GLN A 51 6.05 -17.32 -17.74
C GLN A 51 7.29 -17.02 -16.88
N ALA A 52 7.08 -16.59 -15.65
CA ALA A 52 8.13 -16.34 -14.67
C ALA A 52 7.68 -16.81 -13.28
N LEU A 53 8.64 -17.20 -12.44
CA LEU A 53 8.39 -17.34 -11.01
C LEU A 53 8.34 -15.94 -10.41
N LEU A 54 7.28 -15.65 -9.67
CA LEU A 54 7.00 -14.38 -9.06
C LEU A 54 7.06 -14.49 -7.53
N ALA A 55 7.56 -13.44 -6.89
CA ALA A 55 7.65 -13.28 -5.44
C ALA A 55 6.71 -12.17 -4.97
N LEU A 56 5.85 -12.46 -3.98
CA LEU A 56 4.90 -11.49 -3.42
C LEU A 56 5.68 -10.42 -2.65
N VAL A 57 5.47 -9.15 -2.99
CA VAL A 57 6.12 -8.01 -2.31
C VAL A 57 5.13 -7.13 -1.57
N GLY A 58 3.86 -7.10 -1.96
CA GLY A 58 2.83 -6.35 -1.27
C GLY A 58 1.43 -6.92 -1.48
N LEU A 59 0.55 -6.70 -0.51
CA LEU A 59 -0.82 -7.21 -0.52
C LEU A 59 -1.76 -6.20 0.13
N HIS A 60 -2.78 -5.78 -0.60
CA HIS A 60 -3.95 -5.12 -0.04
C HIS A 60 -5.04 -6.14 0.23
N VAL A 61 -5.67 -6.00 1.40
CA VAL A 61 -6.79 -6.81 1.83
C VAL A 61 -7.90 -5.87 2.25
N VAL A 62 -9.07 -6.02 1.63
CA VAL A 62 -10.28 -5.30 1.99
C VAL A 62 -11.35 -6.31 2.35
N GLY A 63 -11.99 -6.14 3.50
CA GLY A 63 -13.03 -7.07 3.94
C GLY A 63 -13.92 -6.54 5.03
N SER A 64 -15.07 -7.20 5.22
CA SER A 64 -15.94 -7.01 6.38
C SER A 64 -15.35 -7.70 7.63
N ALA A 65 -15.67 -7.16 8.80
CA ALA A 65 -15.35 -7.77 10.09
C ALA A 65 -16.63 -7.90 10.94
N ALA A 66 -16.74 -9.00 11.70
CA ALA A 66 -17.90 -9.26 12.54
C ALA A 66 -18.12 -8.10 13.53
N GLY A 67 -19.34 -7.54 13.55
CA GLY A 67 -19.71 -6.42 14.43
C GLY A 67 -19.32 -5.03 13.91
N HIS A 68 -18.73 -4.93 12.71
CA HIS A 68 -18.37 -3.66 12.09
C HIS A 68 -19.16 -3.46 10.78
N PRO A 69 -19.98 -2.39 10.65
CA PRO A 69 -20.70 -2.10 9.41
C PRO A 69 -19.77 -1.63 8.28
N GLU A 70 -18.56 -1.18 8.60
CA GLU A 70 -17.54 -0.75 7.65
C GLU A 70 -16.65 -1.88 7.11
N MET A 71 -16.04 -1.63 5.94
CA MET A 71 -14.92 -2.45 5.45
C MET A 71 -13.59 -1.96 6.02
N ILE A 72 -12.73 -2.91 6.38
CA ILE A 72 -11.35 -2.64 6.80
C ILE A 72 -10.44 -2.77 5.58
N TRP A 73 -9.64 -1.73 5.32
CA TRP A 73 -8.66 -1.68 4.25
C TRP A 73 -7.26 -1.77 4.83
N ALA A 74 -6.59 -2.89 4.63
CA ALA A 74 -5.26 -3.16 5.17
C ALA A 74 -4.23 -3.32 4.06
N THR A 75 -2.99 -2.92 4.34
CA THR A 75 -1.84 -3.16 3.45
C THR A 75 -0.71 -3.88 4.18
N PHE A 76 -0.16 -4.86 3.50
CA PHE A 76 0.94 -5.70 3.95
C PHE A 76 2.10 -5.59 2.96
N GLU A 77 3.31 -5.65 3.48
CA GLU A 77 4.53 -5.58 2.68
C GLU A 77 5.59 -6.55 3.15
N HIS A 78 6.40 -7.05 2.22
CA HIS A 78 7.58 -7.82 2.58
C HIS A 78 8.62 -6.92 3.29
N ASP A 79 9.28 -7.46 4.30
CA ASP A 79 10.18 -6.74 5.20
C ASP A 79 11.45 -6.20 4.51
N SER A 80 11.80 -6.76 3.36
CA SER A 80 12.95 -6.36 2.55
C SER A 80 12.61 -5.40 1.40
N ASN A 81 11.39 -4.85 1.32
CA ASN A 81 11.01 -4.01 0.19
C ASN A 81 11.83 -2.72 0.12
N SER A 82 11.79 -1.91 1.17
CA SER A 82 12.31 -0.55 1.19
C SER A 82 12.69 -0.15 2.62
N PRO A 83 13.65 0.77 2.81
CA PRO A 83 13.92 1.36 4.11
C PRO A 83 12.69 2.10 4.65
N ASN A 84 12.60 2.16 5.97
CA ASN A 84 11.60 2.96 6.67
C ASN A 84 12.03 4.42 6.83
N GLY A 85 11.09 5.35 6.63
CA GLY A 85 11.21 6.74 7.07
C GLY A 85 11.33 6.84 8.59
N ALA A 86 11.73 8.01 9.09
CA ALA A 86 11.78 8.25 10.54
C ALA A 86 10.38 8.19 11.18
N TYR A 87 10.29 7.60 12.37
CA TYR A 87 9.02 7.49 13.10
C TYR A 87 9.27 7.49 14.62
N SER A 88 8.21 7.45 15.41
CA SER A 88 8.28 7.23 16.85
C SER A 88 7.26 6.20 17.30
N TYR A 89 7.49 5.58 18.46
CA TYR A 89 6.57 4.65 19.10
C TYR A 89 6.66 4.77 20.63
N ILE A 90 5.66 4.27 21.35
CA ILE A 90 5.61 4.12 22.80
C ILE A 90 6.12 2.72 23.14
N ASN A 91 7.21 2.65 23.91
CA ASN A 91 7.76 1.38 24.35
C ASN A 91 6.97 0.78 25.54
N ALA A 92 7.37 -0.41 26.00
CA ALA A 92 6.72 -1.11 27.10
C ALA A 92 6.77 -0.35 28.45
N GLN A 93 7.64 0.65 28.58
CA GLN A 93 7.74 1.52 29.76
C GLN A 93 6.89 2.79 29.64
N GLY A 94 6.11 2.94 28.55
CA GLY A 94 5.30 4.13 28.29
C GLY A 94 6.09 5.32 27.77
N ALA A 95 7.37 5.14 27.40
CA ALA A 95 8.20 6.22 26.89
C ALA A 95 8.13 6.31 25.35
N THR A 96 8.04 7.54 24.83
CA THR A 96 8.17 7.81 23.40
C THR A 96 9.63 7.63 22.95
N VAL A 97 9.85 6.70 22.03
CA VAL A 97 11.14 6.40 21.40
C VAL A 97 11.11 6.88 19.96
N ALA A 98 12.09 7.68 19.57
CA ALA A 98 12.30 8.08 18.18
C ALA A 98 13.18 7.04 17.45
N VAL A 99 12.81 6.71 16.23
CA VAL A 99 13.56 5.85 15.32
C VAL A 99 13.98 6.69 14.10
N PRO A 100 15.29 6.81 13.83
CA PRO A 100 15.76 7.56 12.67
C PRO A 100 15.37 6.82 11.38
N GLN A 101 15.39 7.54 10.25
CA GLN A 101 15.25 6.93 8.94
C GLN A 101 16.31 5.83 8.75
N GLU A 102 15.89 4.70 8.20
CA GLU A 102 16.78 3.60 7.89
C GLU A 102 17.68 3.94 6.70
N VAL A 103 18.97 3.59 6.81
CA VAL A 103 19.88 3.57 5.67
C VAL A 103 19.73 2.21 4.98
N PRO A 104 19.30 2.15 3.71
CA PRO A 104 18.99 0.89 3.04
C PRO A 104 20.21 -0.03 2.97
N LYS A 105 19.99 -1.31 3.30
CA LYS A 105 20.96 -2.40 3.14
C LYS A 105 20.23 -3.70 2.81
N GLY A 106 20.44 -4.23 1.61
CA GLY A 106 19.76 -5.42 1.10
C GLY A 106 18.27 -5.20 0.85
N MET A 107 17.87 -3.97 0.53
CA MET A 107 16.47 -3.62 0.22
C MET A 107 16.22 -3.79 -1.28
N LEU A 108 15.05 -4.31 -1.63
CA LEU A 108 14.68 -4.65 -3.01
C LEU A 108 14.50 -3.40 -3.89
N PHE A 109 13.90 -2.35 -3.33
CA PHE A 109 13.53 -1.13 -4.06
C PHE A 109 14.43 0.07 -3.73
N SER A 110 15.60 -0.16 -3.12
CA SER A 110 16.55 0.92 -2.82
C SER A 110 17.99 0.41 -2.82
N ALA A 111 18.89 1.16 -3.45
CA ALA A 111 20.30 0.87 -3.45
C ALA A 111 20.90 0.92 -2.04
N ASN A 112 21.90 0.07 -1.78
CA ASN A 112 22.62 0.08 -0.51
C ASN A 112 23.24 1.45 -0.24
N GLY A 113 22.98 2.02 0.94
CA GLY A 113 23.52 3.31 1.34
C GLY A 113 22.89 4.53 0.66
N ALA A 114 21.78 4.37 -0.08
CA ALA A 114 21.08 5.50 -0.68
C ALA A 114 20.70 6.55 0.38
N THR A 115 20.94 7.82 0.05
CA THR A 115 20.60 8.99 0.90
C THR A 115 19.48 9.83 0.31
N GLY A 116 18.86 9.34 -0.78
CA GLY A 116 17.87 10.04 -1.58
C GLY A 116 18.46 10.74 -2.82
N PRO A 117 17.62 11.40 -3.63
CA PRO A 117 16.19 11.61 -3.38
C PRO A 117 15.41 10.29 -3.48
N PHE A 118 14.47 10.09 -2.54
CA PHE A 118 13.61 8.90 -2.52
C PHE A 118 12.27 9.18 -3.21
N ASN A 119 11.60 8.12 -3.66
CA ASN A 119 10.26 8.15 -4.25
C ASN A 119 10.16 9.09 -5.46
N VAL A 120 11.20 9.12 -6.30
CA VAL A 120 11.20 9.91 -7.54
C VAL A 120 10.68 9.04 -8.67
N GLN A 121 9.56 9.42 -9.28
CA GLN A 121 8.98 8.65 -10.38
C GLN A 121 9.84 8.79 -11.65
N HIS A 122 10.55 7.73 -12.04
CA HIS A 122 11.37 7.71 -13.26
C HIS A 122 10.58 7.27 -14.50
N MET A 123 9.50 6.51 -14.31
CA MET A 123 8.71 5.93 -15.39
C MET A 123 7.25 5.72 -15.02
N TYR A 124 6.42 5.53 -16.03
CA TYR A 124 5.00 5.18 -15.91
C TYR A 124 4.55 4.28 -17.06
N VAL A 125 3.52 3.49 -16.81
CA VAL A 125 2.81 2.78 -17.89
C VAL A 125 1.90 3.78 -18.59
N ASP A 126 2.02 3.90 -19.91
CA ASP A 126 1.11 4.67 -20.75
C ASP A 126 -0.24 3.92 -20.85
N PRO A 127 -1.33 4.45 -20.25
CA PRO A 127 -2.60 3.74 -20.16
C PRO A 127 -3.31 3.62 -21.51
N ASP A 128 -2.94 4.45 -22.49
CA ASP A 128 -3.59 4.52 -23.80
C ASP A 128 -2.77 3.82 -24.90
N ALA A 129 -1.56 3.36 -24.58
CA ALA A 129 -0.69 2.70 -25.54
C ALA A 129 -1.10 1.25 -25.83
N SER A 130 -1.16 0.91 -27.11
CA SER A 130 -1.26 -0.46 -27.60
C SER A 130 -0.20 -0.69 -28.69
N PRO A 131 0.81 -1.55 -28.49
CA PRO A 131 1.01 -2.44 -27.33
C PRO A 131 1.39 -1.70 -26.03
N LEU A 132 1.31 -2.41 -24.90
CA LEU A 132 1.70 -1.89 -23.57
C LEU A 132 3.06 -1.21 -23.65
N THR A 133 3.11 0.04 -23.20
CA THR A 133 4.32 0.85 -23.29
C THR A 133 4.62 1.49 -21.94
N VAL A 134 5.88 1.39 -21.50
CA VAL A 134 6.41 2.14 -20.36
C VAL A 134 7.16 3.35 -20.91
N ARG A 135 6.89 4.53 -20.36
CA ARG A 135 7.56 5.79 -20.75
C ARG A 135 8.34 6.36 -19.59
N ALA A 136 9.44 7.02 -19.90
CA ALA A 136 10.15 7.82 -18.94
C ALA A 136 9.32 9.05 -18.53
N SER A 137 9.41 9.41 -17.25
CA SER A 137 8.93 10.70 -16.76
C SER A 137 9.76 11.84 -17.35
N SER A 138 9.21 13.06 -17.36
CA SER A 138 9.93 14.24 -17.86
C SER A 138 11.27 14.42 -17.15
N GLY A 139 12.36 14.50 -17.93
CA GLY A 139 13.73 14.65 -17.42
C GLY A 139 14.35 13.36 -16.86
N GLN A 140 13.70 12.20 -17.03
CA GLN A 140 14.17 10.91 -16.54
C GLN A 140 14.44 9.94 -17.71
N THR A 141 14.91 8.74 -17.37
CA THR A 141 14.93 7.57 -18.26
C THR A 141 14.14 6.45 -17.59
N VAL A 142 13.69 5.45 -18.36
CA VAL A 142 13.14 4.21 -17.81
C VAL A 142 14.26 3.50 -17.05
N SER A 143 14.27 3.67 -15.73
CA SER A 143 15.38 3.33 -14.85
C SER A 143 14.89 3.08 -13.41
N PRO A 144 15.68 2.37 -12.58
CA PRO A 144 15.37 2.23 -11.15
C PRO A 144 15.34 3.57 -10.41
N SER A 145 14.59 3.63 -9.31
CA SER A 145 14.52 4.75 -8.37
C SER A 145 14.55 4.23 -6.95
N ASP A 146 15.19 4.96 -6.04
CA ASP A 146 15.25 4.59 -4.63
C ASP A 146 13.90 4.87 -3.95
N THR A 147 13.32 3.83 -3.35
CA THR A 147 12.05 3.91 -2.64
C THR A 147 12.26 4.06 -1.14
N LEU A 148 11.37 4.79 -0.46
CA LEU A 148 11.32 4.91 0.99
C LEU A 148 9.87 4.72 1.44
N ARG A 149 9.64 3.85 2.43
CA ARG A 149 8.35 3.78 3.12
C ARG A 149 8.24 4.97 4.07
N THR A 150 7.74 6.10 3.56
CA THR A 150 7.72 7.39 4.27
C THR A 150 7.05 7.33 5.64
N PHE A 151 5.92 6.61 5.74
CA PHE A 151 5.20 6.38 7.00
C PHE A 151 5.15 4.88 7.28
N PRO A 152 6.15 4.33 8.00
CA PRO A 152 6.31 2.88 8.18
C PRO A 152 5.11 2.14 8.76
N TRP A 153 4.26 2.87 9.49
CA TRP A 153 3.07 2.35 10.14
C TRP A 153 1.80 3.10 9.72
N GLY A 154 1.85 3.76 8.55
CA GLY A 154 0.68 4.37 7.92
C GLY A 154 0.11 5.60 8.61
N VAL A 155 0.87 6.25 9.50
CA VAL A 155 0.39 7.39 10.29
C VAL A 155 1.33 8.58 10.18
N SER A 156 0.75 9.75 9.94
CA SER A 156 1.40 11.05 9.97
C SER A 156 0.83 11.91 11.10
N ALA A 157 1.72 12.54 11.88
CA ALA A 157 1.34 13.51 12.91
C ALA A 157 0.81 14.83 12.34
N ALA A 158 0.94 15.05 11.02
CA ALA A 158 0.42 16.25 10.35
C ALA A 158 -1.09 16.18 10.04
N LEU A 159 -1.72 15.04 10.30
CA LEU A 159 -3.14 14.80 10.10
C LEU A 159 -3.82 14.39 11.41
N PRO A 160 -5.16 14.54 11.52
CA PRO A 160 -5.92 13.97 12.62
C PRO A 160 -5.66 12.47 12.76
N ILE A 161 -5.39 12.03 13.99
CA ILE A 161 -5.16 10.63 14.33
C ILE A 161 -6.32 10.22 15.23
N GLN A 162 -7.00 9.13 14.88
CA GLN A 162 -8.08 8.54 15.67
C GLN A 162 -8.03 7.01 15.52
N PRO A 163 -8.35 6.24 16.58
CA PRO A 163 -8.71 6.70 17.93
C PRO A 163 -7.49 7.05 18.80
N ALA A 164 -6.27 6.75 18.33
CA ALA A 164 -5.04 7.06 19.03
C ALA A 164 -4.83 8.58 19.19
N GLN A 165 -4.12 8.98 20.25
CA GLN A 165 -3.90 10.39 20.60
C GLN A 165 -2.60 10.97 19.99
N SER A 166 -1.74 10.11 19.42
CA SER A 166 -0.49 10.51 18.81
C SER A 166 -0.02 9.50 17.76
N ALA A 167 0.88 9.94 16.87
CA ALA A 167 1.51 9.04 15.90
C ALA A 167 2.32 7.94 16.59
N ALA A 168 3.00 8.27 17.70
CA ALA A 168 3.73 7.29 18.49
C ALA A 168 2.81 6.18 19.02
N GLN A 169 1.64 6.55 19.56
CA GLN A 169 0.67 5.58 20.04
C GLN A 169 0.16 4.70 18.90
N ALA A 170 -0.29 5.29 17.78
CA ALA A 170 -0.82 4.54 16.65
C ALA A 170 0.22 3.59 16.03
N ASN A 171 1.47 4.05 15.87
CA ASN A 171 2.57 3.22 15.41
C ASN A 171 2.81 2.03 16.36
N SER A 172 2.70 2.25 17.66
CA SER A 172 2.89 1.19 18.67
C SER A 172 1.84 0.10 18.57
N GLU A 173 0.60 0.46 18.27
CA GLU A 173 -0.50 -0.49 18.07
C GLU A 173 -0.18 -1.41 16.90
N VAL A 174 0.21 -0.87 15.74
CA VAL A 174 0.59 -1.67 14.56
C VAL A 174 1.84 -2.52 14.81
N ILE A 175 2.86 -1.96 15.46
CA ILE A 175 4.07 -2.71 15.86
C ILE A 175 3.69 -3.88 16.78
N SER A 176 2.81 -3.64 17.76
CA SER A 176 2.37 -4.66 18.71
C SER A 176 1.59 -5.78 18.04
N ILE A 177 0.74 -5.45 17.06
CA ILE A 177 0.00 -6.41 16.24
C ILE A 177 0.98 -7.29 15.46
N ASN A 178 1.95 -6.69 14.77
CA ASN A 178 2.98 -7.43 14.05
C ASN A 178 3.76 -8.37 14.97
N ASN A 179 4.20 -7.89 16.15
CA ASN A 179 4.92 -8.71 17.11
C ASN A 179 4.06 -9.89 17.62
N SER A 180 2.80 -9.62 17.95
CA SER A 180 1.84 -10.62 18.41
C SER A 180 1.61 -11.70 17.34
N VAL A 181 1.24 -11.31 16.12
CA VAL A 181 0.98 -12.26 15.02
C VAL A 181 2.23 -13.04 14.67
N ARG A 182 3.40 -12.39 14.58
CA ARG A 182 4.67 -13.09 14.31
C ARG A 182 5.04 -14.08 15.42
N SER A 183 4.63 -13.86 16.67
CA SER A 183 4.85 -14.83 17.76
C SER A 183 4.02 -16.11 17.60
N LEU A 184 2.90 -16.05 16.88
CA LEU A 184 2.00 -17.18 16.61
C LEU A 184 2.43 -18.01 15.39
N LEU A 185 3.24 -17.44 14.50
CA LEU A 185 3.73 -18.13 13.30
C LEU A 185 4.92 -19.03 13.62
N LYS A 186 4.96 -20.22 13.04
CA LYS A 186 6.06 -21.18 13.25
C LYS A 186 7.39 -20.64 12.71
N GLN A 187 8.52 -21.07 13.29
CA GLN A 187 9.83 -20.79 12.71
C GLN A 187 9.90 -21.34 11.27
N GLY A 188 10.45 -20.56 10.34
CA GLY A 188 10.51 -20.92 8.92
C GLY A 188 9.23 -20.63 8.13
N ASP A 189 8.15 -20.16 8.76
CA ASP A 189 6.96 -19.71 8.04
C ASP A 189 7.25 -18.42 7.28
N THR A 190 7.12 -18.45 5.95
CA THR A 190 7.43 -17.32 5.06
C THR A 190 6.59 -16.08 5.35
N ARG A 191 5.38 -16.26 5.90
CA ARG A 191 4.51 -15.14 6.30
C ARG A 191 5.14 -14.25 7.38
N ARG A 192 6.14 -14.75 8.11
CA ARG A 192 6.89 -13.95 9.10
C ARG A 192 7.70 -12.82 8.46
N ASN A 193 7.92 -12.85 7.15
CA ASN A 193 8.62 -11.81 6.40
C ASN A 193 7.67 -10.74 5.85
N TYR A 194 6.37 -10.82 6.14
CA TYR A 194 5.38 -9.84 5.73
C TYR A 194 4.85 -9.08 6.95
N LEU A 195 4.83 -7.76 6.87
CA LEU A 195 4.41 -6.87 7.94
C LEU A 195 3.09 -6.21 7.56
N LEU A 196 2.16 -6.14 8.52
CA LEU A 196 1.05 -5.19 8.45
C LEU A 196 1.64 -3.78 8.56
N ILE A 197 1.46 -2.97 7.52
CA ILE A 197 1.87 -1.57 7.54
C ILE A 197 0.80 -0.72 8.22
N GLY A 198 -0.47 -1.08 8.05
CA GLY A 198 -1.58 -0.46 8.75
C GLY A 198 -2.91 -0.82 8.12
N ALA A 199 -3.97 -0.30 8.73
CA ALA A 199 -5.32 -0.43 8.22
C ALA A 199 -6.10 0.88 8.40
N THR A 200 -7.06 1.14 7.52
CA THR A 200 -8.00 2.25 7.64
C THR A 200 -9.42 1.79 7.32
N TRP A 201 -10.39 2.44 7.95
CA TRP A 201 -11.82 2.14 7.78
C TRP A 201 -12.64 3.42 8.01
N THR A 202 -13.88 3.44 7.56
CA THR A 202 -14.79 4.58 7.79
C THR A 202 -15.58 4.41 9.08
N ASN A 203 -15.97 5.52 9.70
CA ASN A 203 -16.80 5.47 10.90
C ASN A 203 -18.26 5.16 10.54
N GLY A 204 -18.80 4.08 11.11
CA GLY A 204 -20.22 3.71 11.02
C GLY A 204 -20.67 3.27 9.63
N GLY A 205 -19.78 2.68 8.82
CA GLY A 205 -20.11 2.16 7.49
C GLY A 205 -20.41 3.21 6.41
N ASN A 206 -20.18 4.49 6.70
CA ASN A 206 -20.40 5.56 5.72
C ASN A 206 -19.34 5.54 4.61
N ASP A 207 -19.70 6.04 3.42
CA ASP A 207 -18.73 6.25 2.33
C ASP A 207 -17.59 7.18 2.77
N PRO A 208 -16.35 6.97 2.29
CA PRO A 208 -15.24 7.86 2.59
C PRO A 208 -15.53 9.31 2.15
N TYR A 209 -15.43 10.24 3.09
CA TYR A 209 -15.65 11.68 2.90
C TYR A 209 -14.36 12.45 3.12
N ASN A 210 -14.05 13.35 2.18
CA ASN A 210 -12.91 14.24 2.20
C ASN A 210 -11.57 13.53 2.57
N PRO A 211 -11.16 12.48 1.85
CA PRO A 211 -9.92 11.75 2.16
C PRO A 211 -8.66 12.56 1.83
N PHE A 212 -8.79 13.72 1.19
CA PHE A 212 -7.70 14.59 0.78
C PHE A 212 -7.53 15.73 1.78
N GLN A 213 -6.77 15.50 2.85
CA GLN A 213 -6.36 16.60 3.72
C GLN A 213 -4.99 17.12 3.30
N ALA A 214 -4.93 18.42 2.97
CA ALA A 214 -3.68 19.15 3.12
C ALA A 214 -3.35 19.21 4.62
N ALA A 215 -2.07 19.11 4.97
CA ALA A 215 -1.63 19.32 6.35
C ALA A 215 -2.21 20.66 6.88
N GLY A 216 -3.01 20.59 7.96
CA GLY A 216 -3.68 21.76 8.56
C GLY A 216 -5.08 22.12 8.05
N GLY A 217 -5.78 21.24 7.31
CA GLY A 217 -7.17 21.46 6.90
C GLY A 217 -8.22 21.24 8.01
N ASN A 218 -9.34 21.98 7.96
CA ASN A 218 -10.39 22.00 9.01
C ASN A 218 -11.52 20.95 8.84
N ASN A 219 -11.60 20.25 7.71
CA ASN A 219 -12.69 19.29 7.45
C ASN A 219 -12.25 17.88 7.86
N GLN A 220 -12.59 17.46 9.08
CA GLN A 220 -12.25 16.14 9.62
C GLN A 220 -12.71 15.01 8.68
N PRO A 221 -11.82 14.09 8.27
CA PRO A 221 -12.22 12.97 7.45
C PRO A 221 -12.98 11.96 8.31
N ASN A 222 -13.88 11.19 7.72
CA ASN A 222 -14.64 10.16 8.43
C ASN A 222 -13.91 8.80 8.47
N HIS A 223 -12.59 8.79 8.32
CA HIS A 223 -11.77 7.59 8.41
C HIS A 223 -11.01 7.51 9.74
N VAL A 224 -10.75 6.27 10.14
CA VAL A 224 -10.06 5.89 11.38
C VAL A 224 -8.86 5.02 11.00
N GLY A 225 -7.84 4.96 11.86
CA GLY A 225 -6.62 4.19 11.63
C GLY A 225 -5.58 4.95 10.82
N GLY A 226 -4.99 4.29 9.81
CA GLY A 226 -3.90 4.82 9.00
C GLY A 226 -4.31 6.03 8.16
N ASN A 227 -3.89 7.23 8.58
CA ASN A 227 -4.19 8.50 7.91
C ASN A 227 -3.17 8.88 6.81
N ALA A 228 -2.04 8.17 6.74
CA ALA A 228 -1.00 8.34 5.73
C ALA A 228 -0.49 6.95 5.26
N LEU A 229 -1.44 6.09 4.88
CA LEU A 229 -1.23 4.68 4.59
C LEU A 229 -1.02 4.44 3.08
N ALA A 230 0.23 4.49 2.65
CA ALA A 230 0.66 4.16 1.29
C ALA A 230 1.75 3.10 1.35
N ASN A 231 1.67 2.10 0.47
CA ASN A 231 2.66 1.02 0.43
C ASN A 231 3.81 1.35 -0.55
N SER A 232 4.96 0.72 -0.35
CA SER A 232 6.16 0.97 -1.16
C SER A 232 6.16 0.33 -2.57
N THR A 233 5.09 -0.34 -2.97
CA THR A 233 5.03 -1.18 -4.19
C THR A 233 3.94 -0.81 -5.19
N MET A 234 2.85 -0.17 -4.74
CA MET A 234 1.66 0.17 -5.51
C MET A 234 1.35 1.66 -5.43
N GLU A 235 1.65 2.31 -4.29
CA GLU A 235 1.38 3.74 -4.07
C GLU A 235 2.66 4.59 -3.96
N THR A 236 3.83 4.04 -4.27
CA THR A 236 5.16 4.65 -4.03
C THR A 236 5.29 6.11 -4.47
N TYR A 237 4.67 6.46 -5.60
CA TYR A 237 4.75 7.78 -6.20
C TYR A 237 3.48 8.60 -6.05
N VAL A 238 2.51 8.19 -5.23
CA VAL A 238 1.34 9.04 -4.93
C VAL A 238 1.70 10.10 -3.88
N THR A 239 2.77 9.91 -3.09
CA THR A 239 3.26 10.89 -2.10
C THR A 239 4.00 12.08 -2.72
N LEU A 240 3.67 12.47 -3.96
CA LEU A 240 4.28 13.61 -4.64
C LEU A 240 3.59 14.91 -4.18
N GLY A 241 4.21 15.62 -3.24
CA GLY A 241 3.83 16.96 -2.77
C GLY A 241 3.39 17.04 -1.29
N ASN A 242 2.76 18.15 -0.89
CA ASN A 242 2.24 18.39 0.48
C ASN A 242 0.94 17.61 0.81
N LYS A 243 0.63 16.55 0.04
CA LYS A 243 -0.60 15.77 0.20
C LYS A 243 -0.25 14.41 0.78
N LEU A 244 -0.91 14.06 1.87
CA LEU A 244 -0.78 12.77 2.53
C LEU A 244 -1.94 11.88 2.04
N TYR A 245 -1.62 10.63 1.71
CA TYR A 245 -2.54 9.70 1.06
C TYR A 245 -2.77 8.47 1.93
N ASN A 246 -4.00 7.95 1.87
CA ASN A 246 -4.33 6.60 2.31
C ASN A 246 -5.19 5.90 1.24
N CYS A 247 -5.69 4.69 1.53
CA CYS A 247 -6.52 3.92 0.60
C CYS A 247 -7.69 4.73 0.02
N PHE A 248 -8.36 5.52 0.87
CA PHE A 248 -9.54 6.31 0.47
C PHE A 248 -9.20 7.51 -0.41
N SER A 249 -7.94 7.92 -0.47
CA SER A 249 -7.52 8.96 -1.42
C SER A 249 -7.70 8.51 -2.87
N CYS A 250 -7.65 7.21 -3.16
CA CYS A 250 -7.97 6.68 -4.50
C CYS A 250 -9.32 5.93 -4.55
N HIS A 251 -9.85 5.51 -3.41
CA HIS A 251 -11.10 4.77 -3.29
C HIS A 251 -12.16 5.61 -2.56
N ASN A 252 -12.76 6.58 -3.26
CA ASN A 252 -13.86 7.40 -2.74
C ASN A 252 -14.96 7.62 -3.80
N ALA A 253 -16.16 8.01 -3.34
CA ALA A 253 -17.34 8.23 -4.19
C ALA A 253 -17.30 9.55 -5.01
N GLY A 254 -16.22 10.33 -4.91
CA GLY A 254 -16.06 11.58 -5.65
C GLY A 254 -15.81 11.32 -7.14
N LYS A 255 -16.57 11.98 -8.01
CA LYS A 255 -16.30 11.99 -9.46
C LYS A 255 -14.86 12.47 -9.70
N ALA A 256 -14.06 11.65 -10.38
CA ALA A 256 -12.81 12.07 -11.01
C ALA A 256 -13.09 13.21 -12.02
N THR A 257 -13.01 14.46 -11.57
CA THR A 257 -13.04 15.64 -12.46
C THR A 257 -11.64 16.08 -12.88
N ASP A 258 -10.60 15.36 -12.47
CA ASP A 258 -9.22 15.64 -12.86
C ASP A 258 -8.70 14.51 -13.75
N THR A 259 -8.33 14.83 -14.99
CA THR A 259 -8.05 13.87 -16.07
C THR A 259 -6.80 13.02 -15.86
N ASN A 260 -6.11 13.14 -14.73
CA ASN A 260 -4.92 12.36 -14.38
C ASN A 260 -5.01 11.60 -13.04
N ALA A 261 -6.21 11.47 -12.46
CA ALA A 261 -6.44 10.59 -11.31
C ALA A 261 -7.77 9.85 -11.46
N LYS A 262 -7.74 8.66 -12.08
CA LYS A 262 -8.86 7.72 -12.04
C LYS A 262 -8.91 7.04 -10.67
N ALA A 263 -9.36 7.80 -9.68
CA ALA A 263 -9.78 7.32 -8.39
C ALA A 263 -11.31 7.24 -8.40
N THR A 264 -11.87 6.18 -8.98
CA THR A 264 -13.30 5.88 -8.89
C THR A 264 -13.50 4.38 -8.87
N VAL A 265 -14.29 3.90 -7.93
CA VAL A 265 -15.17 2.74 -8.10
C VAL A 265 -16.35 2.96 -7.14
N GLY A 266 -17.59 2.61 -7.48
CA GLY A 266 -18.46 2.09 -6.41
C GLY A 266 -17.71 0.89 -5.83
N VAL A 267 -17.36 0.97 -4.54
CA VAL A 267 -15.96 0.94 -4.04
C VAL A 267 -15.18 -0.39 -4.14
N SER A 268 -15.70 -1.37 -4.88
CA SER A 268 -15.06 -2.61 -5.34
C SER A 268 -15.79 -3.12 -6.57
N HIS A 269 -15.06 -3.55 -7.60
CA HIS A 269 -15.67 -4.20 -8.77
C HIS A 269 -16.38 -5.53 -8.43
N ILE A 270 -16.10 -6.12 -7.26
CA ILE A 270 -16.77 -7.35 -6.79
C ILE A 270 -18.06 -6.98 -6.07
N TYR A 271 -18.04 -5.98 -5.18
CA TYR A 271 -19.20 -5.67 -4.31
C TYR A 271 -20.40 -5.10 -5.06
N GLU A 272 -20.21 -4.38 -6.18
CA GLU A 272 -21.35 -3.97 -7.04
C GLU A 272 -22.12 -5.17 -7.63
N SER A 273 -21.47 -6.32 -7.76
CA SER A 273 -22.04 -7.53 -8.39
C SER A 273 -22.65 -8.52 -7.40
N ILE A 274 -22.46 -8.33 -6.09
CA ILE A 274 -23.07 -9.18 -5.06
C ILE A 274 -24.53 -8.78 -4.92
N LYS A 275 -25.44 -9.56 -5.52
CA LYS A 275 -26.87 -9.45 -5.21
C LYS A 275 -27.11 -10.04 -3.82
N PRO A 276 -27.60 -9.27 -2.84
CA PRO A 276 -28.06 -9.84 -1.59
C PRO A 276 -29.13 -10.87 -1.90
N PHE A 277 -29.04 -12.06 -1.30
CA PHE A 277 -30.09 -13.06 -1.39
C PHE A 277 -31.35 -12.44 -0.76
N THR A 278 -32.32 -12.06 -1.59
CA THR A 278 -33.66 -11.69 -1.13
C THR A 278 -34.35 -12.98 -0.73
N ASP A 279 -34.54 -13.17 0.57
CA ASP A 279 -35.33 -14.28 1.10
C ASP A 279 -36.76 -14.17 0.53
N PRO A 280 -37.28 -15.16 -0.21
CA PRO A 280 -38.67 -15.16 -0.62
C PRO A 280 -39.52 -15.38 0.63
N SER A 281 -40.25 -14.33 1.01
CA SER A 281 -41.28 -14.33 2.06
C SER A 281 -42.21 -15.53 2.02
#